data_AF-A0A5B7BGV7-F1
#
_entry.id   AF-A0A5B7BGV7-F1
#
_cell.length_a   1.000
_cell.length_b   1.000
_cell.length_c   1.000
_cell.angle_alpha   90.00
_cell.angle_beta   90.00
_cell.angle_gamma   90.00
#
_symmetry.space_group_name_H-M   'P 1'
#
loop_
_entity.id
_entity.type
_entity.pdbx_description
1 polymer ?
#
loop_
_entity_poly.entity_id
_entity_poly.type
_entity_poly.pdbx_seq_one_letter_code
_entity_poly.pdbx_strand_id
1 'polypeptide(L)'
;MIEMMNNFNRSVSFHRRALSFNSPRTNRKNWVSRLFRALIVIGSVVSFCSALGAGYIYVFPNLSQAVHGYSISKVDGYWDGCNIFDGSWVLDDGYPLYNASECPFAEQGFNCLGNGRRDKYYLKWRWKPKNCDIPRFNVQSILEMLRNKRIVFVGDSMSRSQWESLICLLMTGVEDKSSVYEINGNKITKQIRFLGVRFSSFNFT
;
A
#
# COMPACT_ATOMS: atom_id res chain seq x y z
N MET A 1 22.85 18.59 75.20
CA MET A 1 23.93 19.58 75.32
C MET A 1 23.34 20.91 74.85
N ILE A 2 22.68 21.63 75.77
CA ILE A 2 23.07 22.98 76.26
C ILE A 2 22.60 24.06 75.27
N GLU A 3 21.40 24.66 75.52
CA GLU A 3 21.19 26.04 76.04
C GLU A 3 20.93 27.02 74.87
N MET A 4 20.21 28.14 74.95
CA MET A 4 19.44 28.82 76.01
C MET A 4 18.53 29.88 75.38
N MET A 5 17.36 30.08 76.03
CA MET A 5 16.76 31.36 76.45
C MET A 5 16.53 32.52 75.45
N ASN A 6 15.24 32.76 75.20
CA ASN A 6 14.48 33.99 75.49
C ASN A 6 15.25 35.29 75.78
N ASN A 7 14.91 36.37 75.07
CA ASN A 7 14.08 37.47 75.62
C ASN A 7 14.09 38.71 74.69
N PHE A 8 12.92 39.31 74.44
CA PHE A 8 12.47 40.61 75.02
C PHE A 8 11.31 41.23 74.18
N ASN A 9 10.30 41.72 74.92
CA ASN A 9 9.01 42.29 74.53
C ASN A 9 9.11 43.63 73.75
N ARG A 10 8.28 43.83 72.70
CA ARG A 10 7.07 44.72 72.57
C ARG A 10 7.37 46.23 72.79
N SER A 11 6.94 47.21 71.98
CA SER A 11 5.65 47.44 71.29
C SER A 11 5.68 48.72 70.40
N VAL A 12 5.05 48.67 69.21
CA VAL A 12 3.97 49.55 68.61
C VAL A 12 4.12 51.09 68.74
N SER A 13 3.92 52.00 67.77
CA SER A 13 3.00 52.15 66.62
C SER A 13 3.40 53.42 65.83
N PHE A 14 3.00 53.61 64.56
CA PHE A 14 2.59 54.94 64.07
C PHE A 14 1.61 54.86 62.90
N HIS A 15 0.51 55.62 63.01
CA HIS A 15 -0.52 55.83 61.98
C HIS A 15 -0.07 56.83 60.90
N ARG A 16 -0.45 56.60 59.63
CA ARG A 16 -0.80 57.66 58.68
C ARG A 16 -1.75 57.13 57.59
N ARG A 17 -2.91 57.80 57.43
CA ARG A 17 -3.79 57.72 56.26
C ARG A 17 -3.18 58.54 55.12
N ALA A 18 -3.34 58.11 53.87
CA ALA A 18 -3.83 58.99 52.79
C ALA A 18 -3.86 58.30 51.40
N LEU A 19 -4.99 58.56 50.72
CA LEU A 19 -5.23 58.66 49.28
C LEU A 19 -5.56 57.39 48.48
N SER A 20 -6.85 57.33 48.13
CA SER A 20 -7.42 56.48 47.08
C SER A 20 -6.93 56.90 45.71
N PHE A 21 -6.54 55.92 44.90
CA PHE A 21 -6.52 56.01 43.45
C PHE A 21 -7.28 54.79 42.90
N ASN A 22 -8.52 54.99 42.46
CA ASN A 22 -9.13 54.10 41.45
C ASN A 22 -8.39 54.36 40.13
N SER A 23 -8.12 53.45 39.20
CA SER A 23 -8.21 52.00 38.99
C SER A 23 -7.51 51.78 37.63
N PRO A 24 -7.16 50.54 37.22
CA PRO A 24 -7.93 50.04 36.06
C PRO A 24 -8.32 48.57 36.19
N ARG A 25 -9.61 48.31 35.97
CA ARG A 25 -10.21 46.98 35.91
C ARG A 25 -10.60 46.67 34.46
N THR A 26 -9.70 46.12 33.65
CA THR A 26 -10.04 45.44 32.38
C THR A 26 -8.92 44.50 31.90
N ASN A 27 -8.90 43.22 32.31
CA ASN A 27 -8.26 42.17 31.48
C ASN A 27 -8.56 40.69 31.84
N ARG A 28 -9.19 40.40 32.99
CA ARG A 28 -9.32 39.01 33.47
C ARG A 28 -10.46 38.19 32.85
N LYS A 29 -11.59 38.83 32.47
CA LYS A 29 -12.78 38.12 31.94
C LYS A 29 -12.64 37.69 30.47
N ASN A 30 -11.89 38.44 29.66
CA ASN A 30 -11.70 38.13 28.23
C ASN A 30 -10.82 36.89 28.02
N TRP A 31 -9.84 36.65 28.89
CA TRP A 31 -8.93 35.50 28.79
C TRP A 31 -9.64 34.18 29.09
N VAL A 32 -10.49 34.15 30.12
CA VAL A 32 -11.32 32.99 30.48
C VAL A 32 -12.31 32.65 29.36
N SER A 33 -12.94 33.65 28.75
CA SER A 33 -13.84 33.47 27.60
C SER A 33 -13.11 32.92 26.36
N ARG A 34 -11.89 33.38 26.09
CA ARG A 34 -11.06 32.88 24.97
C ARG A 34 -10.61 31.44 25.19
N LEU A 35 -10.20 31.08 26.40
CA LEU A 35 -9.84 29.70 26.75
C LEU A 35 -11.04 28.76 26.64
N PHE A 36 -12.21 29.18 27.14
CA PHE A 36 -13.43 28.39 27.04
C PHE A 36 -13.85 28.14 25.59
N ARG A 37 -13.78 29.18 24.74
CA ARG A 37 -14.05 29.05 23.30
C ARG A 37 -13.03 28.13 22.62
N ALA A 38 -11.75 28.21 22.97
CA ALA A 38 -10.73 27.32 22.41
C ALA A 38 -10.96 25.85 22.81
N LEU A 39 -11.34 25.58 24.06
CA LEU A 39 -11.63 24.22 24.53
C LEU A 39 -12.84 23.61 23.82
N ILE A 40 -13.88 24.40 23.54
CA ILE A 40 -15.05 23.92 22.76
C ILE A 40 -14.63 23.55 21.35
N VAL A 41 -13.80 24.37 20.70
CA VAL A 41 -13.31 24.10 19.33
C VAL A 41 -12.41 22.87 19.31
N ILE A 42 -11.52 22.72 20.28
CA ILE A 42 -10.65 21.54 20.37
C ILE A 42 -11.48 20.28 20.63
N GLY A 43 -12.45 20.35 21.56
CA GLY A 43 -13.34 19.24 21.86
C GLY A 43 -14.20 18.82 20.66
N SER A 44 -14.73 19.78 19.89
CA SER A 44 -15.51 19.48 18.69
C SER A 44 -14.65 18.88 17.58
N VAL A 45 -13.43 19.38 17.38
CA VAL A 45 -12.48 18.81 16.41
C VAL A 45 -12.08 17.39 16.80
N VAL A 46 -11.76 17.15 18.08
CA VAL A 46 -11.39 15.80 18.55
C VAL A 46 -12.55 14.82 18.40
N SER A 47 -13.77 15.23 18.75
CA SER A 47 -15.00 14.42 18.57
C SER A 47 -15.27 14.11 17.09
N PHE A 48 -15.09 15.10 16.22
CA PHE A 48 -15.24 14.90 14.78
C PHE A 48 -14.18 13.94 14.22
N CYS A 49 -12.92 14.12 14.59
CA CYS A 49 -11.83 13.23 14.18
C CYS A 49 -12.00 11.80 14.69
N SER A 50 -12.47 11.61 15.93
CA SER A 50 -12.72 10.27 16.48
C SER A 50 -13.91 9.59 15.79
N ALA A 51 -14.98 10.32 15.48
CA ALA A 51 -16.11 9.81 14.71
C ALA A 51 -15.72 9.41 13.28
N LEU A 52 -14.89 10.22 12.61
CA LEU A 52 -14.35 9.86 11.30
C LEU A 52 -13.43 8.64 11.37
N GLY A 53 -12.57 8.55 12.38
CA GLY A 53 -11.70 7.40 12.61
C GLY A 53 -12.49 6.11 12.87
N ALA A 54 -13.49 6.17 13.74
CA ALA A 54 -14.36 5.03 14.05
C ALA A 54 -15.21 4.61 12.83
N GLY A 55 -15.75 5.58 12.09
CA GLY A 55 -16.48 5.32 10.84
C GLY A 55 -15.59 4.68 9.78
N TYR A 56 -14.34 5.15 9.65
CA TYR A 56 -13.36 4.56 8.76
C TYR A 56 -13.03 3.10 9.12
N ILE A 57 -12.83 2.82 10.41
CA ILE A 57 -12.58 1.46 10.91
C ILE A 57 -13.79 0.54 10.68
N TYR A 58 -15.01 1.06 10.84
CA TYR A 58 -16.25 0.28 10.63
C TYR A 58 -16.52 -0.01 9.15
N VAL A 59 -16.21 0.93 8.25
CA VAL A 59 -16.42 0.78 6.79
C VAL A 59 -15.31 -0.04 6.14
N PHE A 60 -14.06 0.08 6.61
CA PHE A 60 -12.91 -0.64 6.06
C PHE A 60 -12.17 -1.46 7.14
N PRO A 61 -12.80 -2.47 7.76
CA PRO A 61 -12.14 -3.32 8.76
C PRO A 61 -10.93 -4.07 8.17
N ASN A 62 -10.94 -4.29 6.86
CA ASN A 62 -9.93 -5.07 6.13
C ASN A 62 -8.73 -4.26 5.64
N LEU A 63 -8.70 -2.92 5.77
CA LEU A 63 -7.51 -2.17 5.34
C LEU A 63 -6.31 -2.44 6.25
N SER A 64 -6.54 -2.63 7.55
CA SER A 64 -5.49 -3.03 8.49
C SER A 64 -4.90 -4.39 8.11
N GLN A 65 -5.73 -5.35 7.66
CA GLN A 65 -5.28 -6.65 7.14
C GLN A 65 -4.57 -6.54 5.78
N ALA A 66 -4.97 -5.62 4.91
CA ALA A 66 -4.26 -5.35 3.66
C ALA A 66 -2.87 -4.74 3.91
N VAL A 67 -2.74 -3.91 4.94
CA VAL A 67 -1.47 -3.27 5.33
C VAL A 67 -0.59 -4.22 6.16
N HIS A 68 -1.15 -5.04 7.05
CA HIS A 68 -0.38 -6.07 7.79
C HIS A 68 -0.04 -7.31 6.97
N GLY A 69 -0.87 -7.68 5.97
CA GLY A 69 -0.54 -8.71 4.99
C GLY A 69 0.53 -8.28 3.99
N TYR A 70 0.82 -6.97 3.93
CA TYR A 70 2.00 -6.38 3.30
C TYR A 70 3.08 -6.09 4.35
N SER A 71 3.19 -6.90 5.41
CA SER A 71 4.52 -7.28 5.84
C SER A 71 5.08 -8.17 4.72
N ILE A 72 5.60 -7.52 3.67
CA ILE A 72 6.78 -8.05 2.99
C ILE A 72 7.69 -8.45 4.14
N SER A 73 7.84 -9.76 4.35
CA SER A 73 8.93 -10.31 5.13
C SER A 73 10.12 -9.47 4.73
N LYS A 74 10.60 -8.64 5.66
CA LYS A 74 11.77 -7.81 5.48
C LYS A 74 12.81 -8.70 4.82
N VAL A 75 13.00 -8.56 3.51
CA VAL A 75 14.21 -9.04 2.83
C VAL A 75 15.26 -7.98 3.17
N ASP A 76 15.46 -7.84 4.49
CA ASP A 76 16.36 -6.91 5.12
C ASP A 76 17.75 -7.47 4.89
N GLY A 77 18.42 -6.94 3.86
CA GLY A 77 19.85 -7.13 3.66
C GLY A 77 20.31 -7.36 2.22
N TYR A 78 19.42 -7.66 1.26
CA TYR A 78 19.85 -7.95 -0.14
C TYR A 78 19.49 -6.87 -1.16
N TRP A 79 18.45 -6.05 -0.92
CA TRP A 79 17.96 -5.08 -1.90
C TRP A 79 18.43 -3.64 -1.68
N ASP A 80 19.21 -3.38 -0.63
CA ASP A 80 19.81 -2.06 -0.38
C ASP A 80 21.04 -1.90 -1.31
N GLY A 81 20.76 -1.73 -2.61
CA GLY A 81 21.78 -1.63 -3.67
C GLY A 81 21.43 -2.32 -5.00
N CYS A 82 20.33 -3.06 -5.07
CA CYS A 82 19.88 -3.72 -6.31
C CYS A 82 18.84 -2.85 -7.04
N ASN A 83 19.30 -2.09 -8.04
CA ASN A 83 18.40 -1.44 -8.98
C ASN A 83 17.95 -2.44 -10.05
N ILE A 84 16.72 -2.97 -9.94
CA ILE A 84 16.17 -3.94 -10.90
C ILE A 84 15.98 -3.38 -12.31
N PHE A 85 15.97 -2.05 -12.47
CA PHE A 85 15.81 -1.36 -13.74
C PHE A 85 17.15 -1.06 -14.43
N ASP A 86 18.28 -1.24 -13.74
CA ASP A 86 19.62 -1.11 -14.31
C ASP A 86 20.25 -2.47 -14.58
N GLY A 87 20.37 -2.82 -15.85
CA GLY A 87 20.69 -4.17 -16.28
C GLY A 87 20.97 -4.26 -17.77
N SER A 88 21.01 -5.49 -18.26
CA SER A 88 21.14 -5.78 -19.68
C SER A 88 20.32 -7.01 -20.05
N TRP A 89 19.97 -7.11 -21.33
CA TRP A 89 19.38 -8.32 -21.88
C TRP A 89 20.49 -9.36 -22.09
N VAL A 90 20.24 -10.59 -21.66
CA VAL A 90 21.14 -11.75 -21.85
C VAL A 90 20.37 -12.91 -22.48
N LEU A 91 21.05 -13.76 -23.23
CA LEU A 91 20.45 -14.98 -23.78
C LEU A 91 20.32 -16.04 -22.66
N ASP A 92 19.18 -16.72 -22.64
CA ASP A 92 18.85 -17.74 -21.65
C ASP A 92 18.12 -18.91 -22.33
N ASP A 93 18.72 -20.10 -22.29
CA ASP A 93 18.15 -21.29 -22.95
C ASP A 93 16.85 -21.76 -22.30
N GLY A 94 16.61 -21.42 -21.04
CA GLY A 94 15.38 -21.73 -20.30
C GLY A 94 14.18 -20.88 -20.69
N TYR A 95 14.34 -19.90 -21.58
CA TYR A 95 13.25 -19.10 -22.14
C TYR A 95 12.74 -19.68 -23.47
N PRO A 96 11.50 -19.36 -23.92
CA PRO A 96 10.51 -18.54 -23.21
C PRO A 96 9.85 -19.31 -22.06
N LEU A 97 9.28 -18.57 -21.11
CA LEU A 97 8.60 -19.16 -19.95
C LEU A 97 7.21 -19.75 -20.27
N TYR A 98 6.63 -19.38 -21.40
CA TYR A 98 5.38 -19.93 -21.92
C TYR A 98 5.36 -19.86 -23.45
N ASN A 99 4.54 -20.70 -24.08
CA ASN A 99 4.27 -20.63 -25.51
C ASN A 99 2.99 -19.82 -25.76
N ALA A 100 3.12 -18.64 -26.37
CA ALA A 100 1.97 -17.77 -26.68
C ALA A 100 0.95 -18.46 -27.62
N SER A 101 1.39 -19.37 -28.49
CA SER A 101 0.50 -20.09 -29.41
C SER A 101 -0.39 -21.12 -28.71
N GLU A 102 -0.03 -21.56 -27.51
CA GLU A 102 -0.77 -22.53 -26.71
C GLU A 102 -1.71 -21.86 -25.69
N CYS A 103 -1.61 -20.54 -25.51
CA CYS A 103 -2.40 -19.81 -24.54
C CYS A 103 -3.69 -19.26 -25.16
N PRO A 104 -4.89 -19.71 -24.72
CA PRO A 104 -6.16 -19.22 -25.26
C PRO A 104 -6.48 -17.77 -24.87
N PHE A 105 -5.74 -17.21 -23.90
CA PHE A 105 -5.91 -15.85 -23.42
C PHE A 105 -5.02 -14.81 -24.12
N ALA A 106 -4.05 -15.26 -24.90
CA ALA A 106 -3.23 -14.38 -25.73
C ALA A 106 -4.06 -13.91 -26.93
N GLU A 107 -4.24 -12.60 -27.07
CA GLU A 107 -4.90 -12.04 -28.25
C GLU A 107 -4.11 -12.41 -29.52
N GLN A 108 -4.83 -12.63 -30.63
CA GLN A 108 -4.24 -13.14 -31.88
C GLN A 108 -3.05 -12.29 -32.37
N GLY A 109 -3.13 -10.96 -32.22
CA GLY A 109 -2.04 -10.04 -32.59
C GLY A 109 -0.74 -10.26 -31.81
N PHE A 110 -0.77 -10.88 -30.63
CA PHE A 110 0.42 -11.21 -29.84
C PHE A 110 0.99 -12.61 -30.12
N ASN A 111 0.26 -13.46 -30.85
CA ASN A 111 0.73 -14.78 -31.24
C ASN A 111 1.65 -14.72 -32.48
N CYS A 112 2.82 -14.09 -32.37
CA CYS A 112 3.72 -13.88 -33.52
C CYS A 112 4.11 -15.17 -34.25
N LEU A 113 4.40 -16.25 -33.51
CA LEU A 113 4.72 -17.55 -34.10
C LEU A 113 3.52 -18.13 -34.86
N GLY A 114 2.33 -18.10 -34.27
CA GLY A 114 1.09 -18.51 -34.92
C GLY A 114 0.72 -17.64 -36.13
N ASN A 115 1.19 -16.39 -36.16
CA ASN A 115 1.03 -15.47 -37.28
C ASN A 115 2.14 -15.58 -38.34
N GLY A 116 2.99 -16.61 -38.27
CA GLY A 116 3.96 -16.93 -39.33
C GLY A 116 5.37 -16.39 -39.15
N ARG A 117 5.69 -15.75 -38.02
CA ARG A 117 7.07 -15.36 -37.70
C ARG A 117 7.94 -16.61 -37.53
N ARG A 118 9.09 -16.65 -38.22
CA ARG A 118 9.96 -17.84 -38.28
C ARG A 118 11.13 -17.79 -37.29
N ASP A 119 11.66 -16.60 -37.02
CA ASP A 119 12.77 -16.43 -36.09
C ASP A 119 12.30 -16.57 -34.63
N LYS A 120 13.06 -17.32 -33.82
CA LYS A 120 12.72 -17.60 -32.41
C LYS A 120 13.68 -16.96 -31.41
N TYR A 121 14.77 -16.34 -31.87
CA TYR A 121 15.80 -15.76 -31.01
C TYR A 121 15.27 -14.63 -30.11
N TYR A 122 14.25 -13.90 -30.55
CA TYR A 122 13.63 -12.85 -29.74
C TYR A 122 13.00 -13.39 -28.44
N LEU A 123 12.61 -14.67 -28.41
CA LEU A 123 12.01 -15.32 -27.24
C LEU A 123 13.05 -15.73 -26.19
N LYS A 124 14.34 -15.73 -26.52
CA LYS A 124 15.43 -16.23 -25.66
C LYS A 124 16.07 -15.15 -24.79
N TRP A 125 15.58 -13.92 -24.86
CA TRP A 125 16.13 -12.81 -24.07
C TRP A 125 15.52 -12.78 -22.66
N ARG A 126 16.40 -12.71 -21.66
CA ARG A 126 16.07 -12.48 -20.25
C ARG A 126 16.69 -11.18 -19.79
N TRP A 127 15.94 -10.39 -19.03
CA TRP A 127 16.49 -9.21 -18.34
C TRP A 127 17.33 -9.63 -17.13
N LYS A 128 18.57 -9.14 -17.04
CA LYS A 128 19.47 -9.38 -15.90
C LYS A 128 19.93 -8.04 -15.31
N PRO A 129 19.51 -7.69 -14.08
CA PRO A 129 20.06 -6.55 -13.35
C PRO A 129 21.57 -6.70 -13.13
N LYS A 130 22.29 -5.58 -12.99
CA LYS A 130 23.77 -5.62 -12.87
C LYS A 130 24.26 -6.22 -11.55
N ASN A 131 23.63 -5.83 -10.44
CA ASN A 131 24.17 -6.07 -9.09
C ASN A 131 23.43 -7.16 -8.32
N CYS A 132 22.54 -7.90 -8.98
CA CYS A 132 21.65 -8.84 -8.33
C CYS A 132 21.02 -9.78 -9.36
N ASP A 133 20.62 -10.96 -8.90
CA ASP A 133 19.90 -11.93 -9.70
C ASP A 133 18.40 -11.95 -9.32
N ILE A 134 17.54 -11.89 -10.34
CA ILE A 134 16.10 -12.07 -10.16
C ILE A 134 15.85 -13.58 -9.99
N PRO A 135 15.17 -14.03 -8.92
CA PRO A 135 14.80 -15.42 -8.75
C PRO A 135 14.03 -15.96 -9.96
N ARG A 136 14.23 -17.26 -10.28
CA ARG A 136 13.48 -17.91 -11.35
C ARG A 136 11.99 -17.92 -11.02
N PHE A 137 11.17 -17.74 -12.05
CA PHE A 137 9.71 -17.73 -11.90
C PHE A 137 9.21 -19.10 -11.47
N ASN A 138 8.70 -19.20 -10.24
CA ASN A 138 8.01 -20.39 -9.74
C ASN A 138 6.50 -20.16 -9.81
N VAL A 139 5.87 -20.77 -10.81
CA VAL A 139 4.45 -20.58 -11.11
C VAL A 139 3.58 -20.99 -9.93
N GLN A 140 3.88 -22.14 -9.30
CA GLN A 140 3.09 -22.68 -8.19
C GLN A 140 3.15 -21.77 -6.96
N SER A 141 4.35 -21.30 -6.60
CA SER A 141 4.51 -20.38 -5.47
C SER A 141 3.73 -19.08 -5.68
N ILE A 142 3.68 -18.57 -6.92
CA ILE A 142 2.94 -17.35 -7.23
C ILE A 142 1.43 -17.60 -7.23
N LEU A 143 0.96 -18.71 -7.82
CA LEU A 143 -0.45 -19.08 -7.77
C LEU A 143 -0.96 -19.22 -6.33
N GLU A 144 -0.18 -19.86 -5.45
CA GLU A 144 -0.51 -19.95 -4.02
C GLU A 144 -0.48 -18.59 -3.32
N MET A 145 0.50 -17.74 -3.62
CA MET A 145 0.55 -16.37 -3.10
C MET A 145 -0.69 -15.54 -3.52
N LEU A 146 -1.23 -15.81 -4.70
CA LEU A 146 -2.41 -15.14 -5.26
C LEU A 146 -3.74 -15.79 -4.86
N ARG A 147 -3.71 -16.91 -4.11
CA ARG A 147 -4.91 -17.61 -3.68
C ARG A 147 -5.84 -16.70 -2.89
N ASN A 148 -7.13 -16.74 -3.22
CA ASN A 148 -8.17 -15.89 -2.63
C ASN A 148 -7.94 -14.37 -2.81
N LYS A 149 -7.10 -13.95 -3.77
CA LYS A 149 -6.85 -12.54 -4.08
C LYS A 149 -7.42 -12.17 -5.44
N ARG A 150 -7.46 -10.86 -5.68
CA ARG A 150 -7.81 -10.27 -6.96
C ARG A 150 -6.71 -9.31 -7.42
N ILE A 151 -6.25 -9.46 -8.64
CA ILE A 151 -5.36 -8.50 -9.30
C ILE A 151 -6.15 -7.75 -10.37
N VAL A 152 -5.96 -6.43 -10.45
CA VAL A 152 -6.59 -5.60 -11.47
C VAL A 152 -5.52 -4.79 -12.18
N PHE A 153 -5.44 -4.95 -13.50
CA PHE A 153 -4.61 -4.11 -14.36
C PHE A 153 -5.45 -2.94 -14.86
N VAL A 154 -5.01 -1.72 -14.57
CA VAL A 154 -5.67 -0.49 -15.02
C VAL A 154 -4.66 0.29 -15.87
N GLY A 155 -5.06 0.64 -17.08
CA GLY A 155 -4.22 1.41 -17.99
C GLY A 155 -4.69 1.28 -19.44
N ASP A 156 -3.75 1.45 -20.37
CA ASP A 156 -3.99 1.39 -21.80
C ASP A 156 -3.76 -0.01 -22.38
N SER A 157 -3.53 -0.08 -23.70
CA SER A 157 -3.19 -1.31 -24.41
C SER A 157 -1.92 -2.01 -23.91
N MET A 158 -0.98 -1.29 -23.30
CA MET A 158 0.24 -1.88 -22.75
C MET A 158 -0.06 -2.65 -21.48
N SER A 159 -0.85 -2.06 -20.56
CA SER A 159 -1.33 -2.76 -19.36
C SER A 159 -2.15 -4.00 -19.71
N ARG A 160 -2.94 -3.93 -20.78
CA ARG A 160 -3.66 -5.06 -21.35
C ARG A 160 -2.73 -6.20 -21.79
N SER A 161 -1.65 -5.86 -22.49
CA SER A 161 -0.65 -6.83 -22.97
C SER A 161 0.08 -7.51 -21.80
N GLN A 162 0.39 -6.76 -20.74
CA GLN A 162 1.01 -7.30 -19.53
C GLN A 162 0.08 -8.28 -18.80
N TRP A 163 -1.21 -7.94 -18.69
CA TRP A 163 -2.22 -8.82 -18.11
C TRP A 163 -2.35 -10.15 -18.88
N GLU A 164 -2.38 -10.12 -20.21
CA GLU A 164 -2.44 -11.34 -21.04
C GLU A 164 -1.20 -12.20 -20.84
N SER A 165 -0.01 -11.59 -20.84
CA SER A 165 1.27 -12.28 -20.58
C SER A 165 1.28 -12.94 -19.20
N LEU A 166 0.81 -12.24 -18.16
CA LEU A 166 0.73 -12.80 -16.81
C LEU A 166 -0.20 -14.02 -16.75
N ILE A 167 -1.39 -13.94 -17.37
CA ILE A 167 -2.33 -15.06 -17.39
C ILE A 167 -1.70 -16.27 -18.07
N CYS A 168 -1.10 -16.10 -19.25
CA CYS A 168 -0.46 -17.20 -19.97
C CYS A 168 0.68 -17.82 -19.18
N LEU A 169 1.48 -16.99 -18.51
CA LEU A 169 2.56 -17.45 -17.65
C LEU A 169 2.04 -18.26 -16.45
N LEU A 170 1.03 -17.77 -15.75
CA LEU A 170 0.39 -18.48 -14.64
C LEU A 170 -0.28 -19.78 -15.08
N MET A 171 -0.89 -19.76 -16.26
CA MET A 171 -1.58 -20.93 -16.80
C MET A 171 -0.62 -22.12 -17.00
N THR A 172 0.68 -21.90 -17.21
CA THR A 172 1.67 -22.99 -17.33
C THR A 172 1.71 -23.92 -16.11
N GLY A 173 1.47 -23.39 -14.91
CA GLY A 173 1.48 -24.13 -13.65
C GLY A 173 0.13 -24.71 -13.22
N VAL A 174 -0.94 -24.50 -14.01
CA VAL A 174 -2.26 -25.07 -13.70
C VAL A 174 -2.37 -26.48 -14.30
N GLU A 175 -2.71 -27.48 -13.50
CA GLU A 175 -2.89 -28.86 -13.97
C GLU A 175 -4.13 -29.00 -14.87
N ASP A 176 -5.30 -28.66 -14.34
CA ASP A 176 -6.55 -28.61 -15.09
C ASP A 176 -6.73 -27.26 -15.78
N LYS A 177 -6.37 -27.18 -17.06
CA LYS A 177 -6.53 -25.95 -17.86
C LYS A 177 -7.98 -25.48 -17.97
N SER A 178 -8.97 -26.36 -17.82
CA SER A 178 -10.39 -25.99 -17.87
C SER A 178 -10.85 -25.20 -16.62
N SER A 179 -10.07 -25.28 -15.54
CA SER A 179 -10.25 -24.46 -14.34
C SER A 179 -9.94 -22.97 -14.56
N VAL A 180 -9.36 -22.61 -15.72
CA VAL A 180 -9.06 -21.23 -16.10
C VAL A 180 -10.00 -20.76 -17.21
N TYR A 181 -10.83 -19.75 -16.94
CA TYR A 181 -11.85 -19.28 -17.88
C TYR A 181 -12.11 -17.78 -17.76
N GLU A 182 -12.58 -17.15 -18.85
CA GLU A 182 -13.07 -15.78 -18.81
C GLU A 182 -14.45 -15.73 -18.16
N ILE A 183 -14.63 -14.84 -17.19
CA ILE A 183 -15.79 -14.82 -16.28
C ILE A 183 -17.12 -14.60 -17.02
N ASN A 184 -17.11 -13.83 -18.12
CA ASN A 184 -18.29 -13.51 -18.90
C ASN A 184 -18.46 -14.40 -20.15
N GLY A 185 -17.55 -15.36 -20.37
CA GLY A 185 -17.51 -16.19 -21.58
C GLY A 185 -17.20 -15.42 -22.86
N ASN A 186 -16.68 -14.18 -22.77
CA ASN A 186 -16.38 -13.36 -23.93
C ASN A 186 -15.15 -13.90 -24.67
N LYS A 187 -15.21 -13.89 -26.01
CA LYS A 187 -14.02 -14.13 -26.83
C LYS A 187 -13.06 -12.94 -26.67
N ILE A 188 -11.81 -13.21 -26.32
CA ILE A 188 -10.81 -12.17 -26.11
C ILE A 188 -10.48 -11.48 -27.43
N THR A 189 -10.71 -10.17 -27.48
CA THR A 189 -10.44 -9.31 -28.64
C THR A 189 -9.95 -7.95 -28.17
N LYS A 190 -9.29 -7.20 -29.06
CA LYS A 190 -8.72 -5.87 -28.78
C LYS A 190 -9.76 -4.80 -28.40
N GLN A 191 -11.04 -5.02 -28.73
CA GLN A 191 -12.10 -4.03 -28.57
C GLN A 191 -12.75 -4.06 -27.18
N ILE A 192 -12.58 -5.16 -26.44
CA ILE A 192 -13.24 -5.34 -25.16
C ILE A 192 -12.52 -4.50 -24.11
N ARG A 193 -13.30 -3.68 -23.40
CA ARG A 193 -12.79 -2.72 -22.40
C ARG A 193 -12.51 -3.36 -21.04
N PHE A 194 -13.27 -4.39 -20.68
CA PHE A 194 -13.16 -5.08 -19.39
C PHE A 194 -13.17 -6.58 -19.62
N LEU A 195 -12.18 -7.28 -19.07
CA LEU A 195 -12.07 -8.73 -19.14
C LEU A 195 -11.60 -9.23 -17.79
N GLY A 196 -12.15 -10.37 -17.37
CA GLY A 196 -11.77 -11.01 -16.12
C GLY A 196 -11.53 -12.48 -16.37
N VAL A 197 -10.39 -12.99 -15.92
CA VAL A 197 -10.08 -14.42 -16.00
C VAL A 197 -10.06 -14.98 -14.60
N ARG A 198 -10.64 -16.16 -14.44
CA ARG A 198 -10.78 -16.85 -13.17
C ARG A 198 -9.90 -18.08 -13.16
N PHE A 199 -9.05 -18.21 -12.16
CA PHE A 199 -8.33 -19.45 -11.83
C PHE A 199 -9.08 -20.13 -10.68
N SER A 200 -10.05 -21.00 -11.01
CA SER A 200 -11.00 -21.53 -10.02
C SER A 200 -10.32 -22.36 -8.92
N SER A 201 -9.34 -23.19 -9.28
CA SER A 201 -8.54 -24.02 -8.36
C SER A 201 -7.80 -23.21 -7.28
N PHE A 202 -7.53 -21.93 -7.57
CA PHE A 202 -6.82 -21.01 -6.66
C PHE A 202 -7.74 -19.94 -6.07
N ASN A 203 -9.03 -19.90 -6.42
CA ASN A 203 -9.91 -18.80 -6.05
C ASN A 203 -9.25 -17.42 -6.37
N PHE A 204 -8.56 -17.31 -7.50
CA PHE A 204 -7.84 -16.10 -7.94
C PHE A 204 -8.51 -15.50 -9.19
N THR A 205 -8.55 -14.16 -9.29
CA THR A 205 -9.01 -13.40 -10.48
C THR A 205 -8.06 -12.27 -10.83
#